data_AF-A0A0L8GP52-F1
#
_entry.id   AF-A0A0L8GP52-F1
#
_cell.length_a   1.000
_cell.length_b   1.000
_cell.length_c   1.000
_cell.angle_alpha   90.00
_cell.angle_beta   90.00
_cell.angle_gamma   90.00
#
_symmetry.space_group_name_H-M   'P 1'
#
loop_
_entity.id
_entity.type
_entity.pdbx_description
1 polymer ?
#
loop_
_entity_poly.entity_id
_entity_poly.type
_entity_poly.pdbx_seq_one_letter_code
_entity_poly.pdbx_strand_id
1 'polypeptide(L)'
;MFSCSQDRSVKVWDLDQMSYVETLFGHQDTITGIDCLTRERALTSGGRDGSVRIWKILEESQLVFNGHKGSIDCISLINDSCFISGGDDNCLCLWNVAKKKPVAVCVKAHSGAKDGVNTMAGENWISSVAAMQHTDLVASGSKDGFLRFWKCGQGFKNLKSLFTVQIPGFINCIQFSKDGSFVAAGVGQEHKSGRWWRIKEAKNAVCIIKLRTS
;
A
#
# COMPACT_ATOMS: atom_id res chain seq x y z
N MET A 1 16.28 -11.34 -3.77
CA MET A 1 14.89 -11.00 -4.16
C MET A 1 13.92 -11.66 -3.18
N PHE A 2 12.79 -11.02 -2.90
CA PHE A 2 11.68 -11.61 -2.14
C PHE A 2 10.44 -11.74 -3.01
N SER A 3 9.69 -12.83 -2.85
CA SER A 3 8.38 -13.01 -3.49
C SER A 3 7.35 -13.51 -2.48
N CYS A 4 6.10 -13.11 -2.64
CA CYS A 4 4.97 -13.65 -1.87
C CYS A 4 3.91 -14.26 -2.80
N SER A 5 3.06 -15.13 -2.26
CA SER A 5 2.11 -15.91 -3.06
C SER A 5 0.76 -16.10 -2.37
N GLN A 6 -0.23 -16.49 -3.18
CA GLN A 6 -1.54 -16.94 -2.70
C GLN A 6 -1.46 -18.27 -1.93
N ASP A 7 -0.35 -19.02 -2.08
CA ASP A 7 -0.06 -20.20 -1.25
C ASP A 7 0.33 -19.86 0.20
N ARG A 8 0.29 -18.57 0.57
CA ARG A 8 0.56 -18.04 1.92
C ARG A 8 2.03 -18.06 2.33
N SER A 9 2.94 -18.34 1.40
CA SER A 9 4.38 -18.36 1.64
C SER A 9 5.09 -17.10 1.13
N VAL A 10 6.22 -16.79 1.77
CA VAL A 10 7.22 -15.85 1.26
C VAL A 10 8.46 -16.65 0.90
N LYS A 11 9.04 -16.40 -0.27
CA LYS A 11 10.27 -17.05 -0.73
C LYS A 11 11.40 -16.05 -0.89
N VAL A 12 12.59 -16.48 -0.53
CA VAL A 12 13.84 -15.73 -0.65
C VAL A 12 14.67 -16.35 -1.78
N TRP A 13 15.23 -15.50 -2.62
CA TRP A 13 16.00 -15.89 -3.79
C TRP A 13 17.31 -15.11 -3.85
N ASP A 14 18.39 -15.79 -4.22
CA ASP A 14 19.65 -15.16 -4.58
C ASP A 14 19.68 -14.98 -6.09
N LEU A 15 19.74 -13.73 -6.55
CA LEU A 15 19.77 -13.43 -7.98
C LEU A 15 21.19 -13.47 -8.57
N ASP A 16 22.23 -13.34 -7.74
CA ASP A 16 23.61 -13.45 -8.19
C ASP A 16 23.95 -14.92 -8.50
N GLN A 17 23.44 -15.83 -7.66
CA GLN A 17 23.57 -17.28 -7.85
C GLN A 17 22.42 -17.91 -8.65
N MET A 18 21.38 -17.14 -8.98
CA MET A 18 20.16 -17.61 -9.63
C MET A 18 19.52 -18.81 -8.91
N SER A 19 19.49 -18.76 -7.57
CA SER A 19 19.13 -19.88 -6.72
C SER A 19 18.01 -19.56 -5.73
N TYR A 20 17.31 -20.61 -5.31
CA TYR A 20 16.37 -20.57 -4.19
C TYR A 20 17.14 -20.64 -2.87
N VAL A 21 16.76 -19.81 -1.90
CA VAL A 21 17.38 -19.76 -0.57
C VAL A 21 16.48 -20.46 0.45
N GLU A 22 15.31 -19.89 0.74
CA GLU A 22 14.40 -20.41 1.77
C GLU A 22 12.93 -20.01 1.55
N THR A 23 12.05 -20.64 2.33
CA THR A 23 10.60 -20.36 2.35
C THR A 23 10.17 -20.07 3.77
N LEU A 24 9.47 -18.96 3.96
CA LEU A 24 8.94 -18.49 5.23
C LEU A 24 7.42 -18.70 5.29
N PHE A 25 6.94 -19.20 6.42
CA PHE A 25 5.53 -19.46 6.67
C PHE A 25 5.03 -18.65 7.88
N GLY A 26 3.74 -18.32 7.86
CA GLY A 26 3.09 -17.70 9.01
C GLY A 26 1.75 -17.04 8.71
N HIS A 27 1.58 -16.45 7.51
CA HIS A 27 0.29 -15.90 7.08
C HIS A 27 -0.81 -16.97 7.08
N GLN A 28 -2.03 -16.58 7.44
CA GLN A 28 -3.17 -17.50 7.57
C GLN A 28 -4.11 -17.47 6.36
N ASP A 29 -3.91 -16.50 5.47
CA ASP A 29 -4.59 -16.37 4.18
C ASP A 29 -3.55 -15.93 3.11
N THR A 30 -4.02 -15.77 1.88
CA THR A 30 -3.27 -15.28 0.72
C THR A 30 -2.54 -13.97 1.01
N ILE A 31 -1.30 -13.86 0.54
CA ILE A 31 -0.52 -12.63 0.68
C ILE A 31 -0.84 -11.72 -0.52
N THR A 32 -1.24 -10.47 -0.23
CA THR A 32 -1.75 -9.51 -1.22
C THR A 32 -0.70 -8.50 -1.68
N GLY A 33 0.38 -8.35 -0.94
CA GLY A 33 1.43 -7.38 -1.21
C GLY A 33 2.72 -7.69 -0.46
N ILE A 34 3.83 -7.25 -1.03
CA ILE A 34 5.16 -7.34 -0.45
C ILE A 34 5.94 -6.06 -0.75
N ASP A 35 6.75 -5.60 0.20
CA ASP A 35 7.70 -4.50 0.01
C ASP A 35 9.00 -4.77 0.78
N CYS A 36 10.09 -4.14 0.37
CA CYS A 36 11.39 -4.24 1.04
C CYS A 36 12.21 -2.95 0.87
N LEU A 37 13.15 -2.74 1.79
CA LEU A 37 14.16 -1.68 1.69
C LEU A 37 15.54 -2.32 1.61
N THR A 38 16.58 -1.63 2.08
CA THR A 38 17.98 -2.07 1.99
C THR A 38 18.34 -3.14 3.02
N ARG A 39 17.59 -3.28 4.12
CA ARG A 39 17.80 -4.36 5.09
C ARG A 39 17.27 -5.67 4.53
N GLU A 40 17.83 -6.79 4.98
CA GLU A 40 17.33 -8.15 4.73
C GLU A 40 16.03 -8.41 5.51
N ARG A 41 15.00 -7.67 5.14
CA ARG A 41 13.66 -7.72 5.73
C ARG A 41 12.62 -7.54 4.64
N ALA A 42 11.56 -8.34 4.72
CA ALA A 42 10.39 -8.20 3.87
C ALA A 42 9.20 -7.75 4.71
N LEU A 43 8.39 -6.84 4.17
CA LEU A 43 7.09 -6.44 4.69
C LEU A 43 6.01 -7.11 3.83
N THR A 44 5.01 -7.75 4.43
CA THR A 44 3.91 -8.37 3.69
C THR A 44 2.53 -8.01 4.25
N SER A 45 1.54 -7.86 3.37
CA SER A 45 0.13 -7.72 3.73
C SER A 45 -0.61 -9.04 3.54
N GLY A 46 -1.29 -9.51 4.59
CA GLY A 46 -1.90 -10.84 4.62
C GLY A 46 -3.36 -10.91 4.19
N GLY A 47 -3.85 -9.90 3.45
CA GLY A 47 -5.23 -9.90 2.95
C GLY A 47 -6.22 -10.11 4.08
N ARG A 48 -7.05 -11.14 3.93
CA ARG A 48 -8.13 -11.53 4.87
C ARG A 48 -7.64 -12.04 6.21
N ASP A 49 -6.36 -12.37 6.37
CA ASP A 49 -5.85 -12.69 7.71
C ASP A 49 -5.73 -11.45 8.61
N GLY A 50 -5.89 -10.24 8.05
CA GLY A 50 -5.91 -8.98 8.78
C GLY A 50 -4.56 -8.59 9.39
N SER A 51 -3.48 -9.27 9.02
CA SER A 51 -2.14 -9.07 9.55
C SER A 51 -1.20 -8.41 8.55
N VAL A 52 -0.34 -7.53 9.06
CA VAL A 52 0.90 -7.15 8.40
C VAL A 52 2.04 -7.87 9.10
N ARG A 53 3.00 -8.38 8.33
CA ARG A 53 4.17 -9.08 8.87
C ARG A 53 5.46 -8.45 8.39
N ILE A 54 6.42 -8.34 9.30
CA ILE A 54 7.82 -8.05 8.97
C ILE A 54 8.62 -9.31 9.21
N TRP A 55 9.20 -9.83 8.15
CA TRP A 55 10.11 -10.96 8.14
C TRP A 55 11.52 -10.46 8.37
N LYS A 56 12.17 -11.00 9.40
CA LYS A 56 13.54 -10.72 9.77
C LYS A 56 14.37 -11.95 9.40
N ILE A 57 14.97 -11.91 8.21
CA ILE A 57 15.52 -13.09 7.53
C ILE A 57 16.69 -13.65 8.34
N LEU A 58 17.71 -12.83 8.60
CA LEU A 58 18.89 -13.22 9.38
C LEU A 58 18.57 -13.59 10.83
N GLU A 59 17.53 -12.99 11.40
CA GLU A 59 17.12 -13.27 12.78
C GLU A 59 16.09 -14.41 12.87
N GLU A 60 15.79 -15.09 11.75
CA GLU A 60 14.80 -16.19 11.62
C GLU A 60 13.50 -15.92 12.38
N SER A 61 13.02 -14.68 12.32
CA SER A 61 11.91 -14.23 13.15
C SER A 61 10.93 -13.37 12.38
N GLN A 62 9.75 -13.17 12.97
CA GLN A 62 8.72 -12.34 12.38
C GLN A 62 8.04 -11.47 13.41
N LEU A 63 7.70 -10.25 13.01
CA LEU A 63 6.84 -9.36 13.75
C LEU A 63 5.46 -9.36 13.12
N VAL A 64 4.44 -9.67 13.90
CA VAL A 64 3.03 -9.62 13.48
C VAL A 64 2.38 -8.34 14.01
N PHE A 65 1.63 -7.66 13.15
CA PHE A 65 0.89 -6.42 13.41
C PHE A 65 -0.57 -6.62 13.02
N ASN A 66 -1.50 -6.27 13.91
CA ASN A 66 -2.95 -6.39 13.70
C ASN A 66 -3.60 -5.04 13.96
N GLY A 67 -4.54 -4.61 13.11
CA GLY A 67 -5.16 -3.30 13.27
C GLY A 67 -6.21 -2.90 12.24
N HIS A 68 -6.18 -3.49 11.04
CA HIS A 68 -7.30 -3.37 10.10
C HIS A 68 -8.49 -4.20 10.58
N LYS A 69 -9.70 -3.78 10.18
CA LYS A 69 -10.95 -4.50 10.48
C LYS A 69 -11.36 -5.45 9.36
N GLY A 70 -10.71 -5.37 8.20
CA GLY A 70 -10.94 -6.23 7.05
C GLY A 70 -9.64 -6.60 6.34
N SER A 71 -9.75 -6.95 5.05
CA SER A 71 -8.61 -7.35 4.23
C SER A 71 -7.59 -6.22 4.08
N ILE A 72 -6.31 -6.55 4.23
CA ILE A 72 -5.19 -5.64 3.95
C ILE A 72 -4.68 -5.93 2.55
N ASP A 73 -4.90 -5.04 1.60
CA ASP A 73 -4.70 -5.31 0.18
C ASP A 73 -3.46 -4.64 -0.40
N CYS A 74 -2.86 -3.69 0.32
CA CYS A 74 -1.64 -3.03 -0.10
C CYS A 74 -0.84 -2.46 1.08
N ILE A 75 0.47 -2.37 0.88
CA ILE A 75 1.46 -1.90 1.85
C ILE A 75 2.58 -1.14 1.13
N SER A 76 3.25 -0.24 1.86
CA SER A 76 4.50 0.36 1.40
C SER A 76 5.36 0.83 2.58
N LEU A 77 6.65 0.53 2.53
CA LEU A 77 7.66 0.98 3.48
C LEU A 77 7.98 2.46 3.23
N ILE A 78 7.86 3.27 4.28
CA ILE A 78 8.30 4.67 4.25
C ILE A 78 9.79 4.73 4.58
N ASN A 79 10.21 4.00 5.60
CA ASN A 79 11.60 3.81 6.03
C ASN A 79 11.69 2.55 6.90
N ASP A 80 12.88 2.23 7.42
CA ASP A 80 13.13 1.02 8.24
C ASP A 80 12.25 0.89 9.50
N SER A 81 11.64 1.98 9.94
CA SER A 81 10.87 2.04 11.19
C SER A 81 9.37 2.27 10.99
N CYS A 82 8.94 2.66 9.78
CA CYS A 82 7.57 3.08 9.51
C CYS A 82 7.09 2.61 8.14
N PHE A 83 5.81 2.26 8.05
CA PHE A 83 5.15 1.84 6.81
C PHE A 83 3.68 2.26 6.80
N ILE A 84 3.08 2.26 5.62
CA ILE A 84 1.66 2.52 5.40
C ILE A 84 0.98 1.24 4.88
N SER A 85 -0.28 1.01 5.26
CA SER A 85 -1.12 -0.03 4.68
C SER A 85 -2.52 0.49 4.36
N GLY A 86 -3.18 -0.16 3.40
CA GLY A 86 -4.55 0.11 2.99
C GLY A 86 -5.31 -1.19 2.71
N GLY A 87 -6.63 -1.15 2.85
CA GLY A 87 -7.48 -2.34 2.77
C GLY A 87 -8.92 -2.08 2.34
N ASP A 88 -9.73 -3.13 2.44
CA ASP A 88 -11.16 -3.14 2.10
C ASP A 88 -12.03 -2.32 3.07
N ASP A 89 -11.55 -2.14 4.29
CA ASP A 89 -12.15 -1.32 5.33
C ASP A 89 -12.04 0.20 5.07
N ASN A 90 -11.49 0.59 3.91
CA ASN A 90 -11.27 1.98 3.50
C ASN A 90 -10.48 2.78 4.56
N CYS A 91 -9.58 2.11 5.27
CA CYS A 91 -8.69 2.73 6.24
C CYS A 91 -7.26 2.78 5.72
N LEU A 92 -6.62 3.95 5.83
CA LEU A 92 -5.16 4.03 5.74
C LEU A 92 -4.57 3.96 7.14
N CYS A 93 -3.66 3.01 7.37
CA CYS A 93 -2.99 2.84 8.65
C CYS A 93 -1.50 3.18 8.51
N LEU A 94 -1.03 4.08 9.36
CA LEU A 94 0.39 4.39 9.53
C LEU A 94 0.93 3.60 10.72
N TRP A 95 2.03 2.90 10.52
CA TRP A 95 2.61 1.98 11.50
C TRP A 95 4.01 2.39 11.89
N ASN A 96 4.39 2.00 13.10
CA ASN A 96 5.76 2.02 13.56
C ASN A 96 6.12 0.62 14.03
N VAL A 97 7.27 0.10 13.60
CA VAL A 97 7.69 -1.29 13.85
C VAL A 97 7.84 -1.62 15.34
N ALA A 98 8.03 -0.61 16.20
CA ALA A 98 8.11 -0.77 17.65
C ALA A 98 6.73 -0.89 18.33
N LYS A 99 5.63 -0.70 17.60
CA LYS A 99 4.26 -0.74 18.14
C LYS A 99 3.42 -1.80 17.44
N LYS A 100 2.68 -2.59 18.21
CA LYS A 100 1.80 -3.65 17.67
C LYS A 100 0.51 -3.13 17.04
N LYS A 101 0.12 -1.90 17.34
CA LYS A 101 -1.07 -1.22 16.80
C LYS A 101 -0.64 -0.05 15.88
N PRO A 102 -1.50 0.37 14.93
CA PRO A 102 -1.24 1.55 14.12
C PRO A 102 -0.97 2.78 14.99
N VAL A 103 -0.05 3.63 14.54
CA VAL A 103 0.21 4.94 15.15
C VAL A 103 -0.88 5.94 14.78
N ALA A 104 -1.38 5.84 13.54
CA ALA A 104 -2.51 6.64 13.07
C ALA A 104 -3.39 5.80 12.13
N VAL A 105 -4.70 6.07 12.17
CA VAL A 105 -5.69 5.44 11.30
C VAL A 105 -6.53 6.55 10.67
N CYS A 106 -6.52 6.65 9.35
CA CYS A 106 -7.44 7.50 8.59
C CYS A 106 -8.58 6.62 8.09
N VAL A 107 -9.71 6.67 8.78
CA VAL A 107 -10.93 5.96 8.39
C VAL A 107 -11.58 6.69 7.23
N LYS A 108 -12.19 5.95 6.30
CA LYS A 108 -12.90 6.52 5.14
C LYS A 108 -11.97 7.36 4.26
N ALA A 109 -10.73 6.90 4.10
CA ALA A 109 -9.65 7.62 3.40
C ALA A 109 -10.03 7.99 1.95
N HIS A 110 -10.80 7.13 1.29
CA HIS A 110 -11.41 7.38 -0.01
C HIS A 110 -12.94 7.40 0.11
N SER A 111 -13.53 8.51 0.55
CA SER A 111 -14.99 8.72 0.41
C SER A 111 -15.32 10.21 0.43
N GLY A 112 -15.95 10.68 -0.64
CA GLY A 112 -16.27 12.09 -0.86
C GLY A 112 -17.66 12.43 -0.36
N ALA A 113 -17.76 12.94 0.87
CA ALA A 113 -18.74 13.98 1.21
C ALA A 113 -18.07 15.38 1.28
N LYS A 114 -16.75 15.47 1.11
CA LYS A 114 -15.99 16.74 1.18
C LYS A 114 -15.59 17.31 -0.18
N ASP A 115 -15.70 16.52 -1.25
CA ASP A 115 -15.18 16.88 -2.58
C ASP A 115 -16.29 17.37 -3.54
N GLY A 116 -17.51 17.65 -3.03
CA GLY A 116 -18.65 18.15 -3.84
C GLY A 116 -19.21 17.18 -4.88
N VAL A 117 -18.51 16.08 -5.14
CA VAL A 117 -18.92 15.00 -6.03
C VAL A 117 -19.67 13.96 -5.19
N ASN A 118 -20.92 13.70 -5.56
CA ASN A 118 -21.74 12.64 -5.01
C ASN A 118 -21.15 11.28 -5.47
N THR A 119 -20.03 10.86 -4.88
CA THR A 119 -19.48 9.52 -5.13
C THR A 119 -20.52 8.53 -4.67
N MET A 120 -20.87 7.55 -5.53
CA MET A 120 -21.81 6.49 -5.16
C MET A 120 -21.44 5.98 -3.77
N ALA A 121 -22.37 6.07 -2.82
CA ALA A 121 -22.20 5.50 -1.49
C ALA A 121 -21.89 4.01 -1.67
N GLY A 122 -20.62 3.65 -1.59
CA GLY A 122 -20.13 2.36 -2.06
C GLY A 122 -18.71 2.11 -1.58
N GLU A 123 -18.37 0.83 -1.53
CA GLU A 123 -17.12 0.28 -1.02
C GLU A 123 -15.91 0.84 -1.80
N ASN A 124 -15.31 1.91 -1.31
CA ASN A 124 -14.09 2.50 -1.86
C ASN A 124 -12.89 1.94 -1.10
N TRP A 125 -12.59 0.67 -1.31
CA TRP A 125 -11.38 0.09 -0.72
C TRP A 125 -10.12 0.71 -1.28
N ILE A 126 -9.04 0.66 -0.52
CA ILE A 126 -7.76 1.18 -0.96
C ILE A 126 -7.07 0.08 -1.78
N SER A 127 -6.97 0.30 -3.08
CA SER A 127 -6.41 -0.66 -4.04
C SER A 127 -4.90 -0.53 -4.18
N SER A 128 -4.33 0.63 -3.86
CA SER A 128 -2.88 0.85 -3.89
C SER A 128 -2.45 1.93 -2.90
N VAL A 129 -1.23 1.77 -2.39
CA VAL A 129 -0.51 2.78 -1.61
C VAL A 129 0.93 2.83 -2.10
N ALA A 130 1.57 3.97 -1.94
CA ALA A 130 3.01 4.14 -2.13
C ALA A 130 3.54 5.15 -1.15
N ALA A 131 4.76 4.93 -0.65
CA ALA A 131 5.51 5.93 0.08
C ALA A 131 6.69 6.41 -0.77
N MET A 132 6.99 7.71 -0.68
CA MET A 132 8.26 8.22 -1.16
C MET A 132 9.30 7.92 -0.07
N GLN A 133 10.20 6.98 -0.36
CA GLN A 133 11.15 6.42 0.60
C GLN A 133 11.96 7.53 1.31
N HIS A 134 12.12 7.37 2.62
CA HIS A 134 12.83 8.30 3.52
C HIS A 134 12.25 9.73 3.59
N THR A 135 11.01 9.94 3.13
CA THR A 135 10.29 11.22 3.29
C THR A 135 9.04 11.05 4.16
N ASP A 136 8.27 12.12 4.30
CA ASP A 136 6.95 12.10 4.94
C ASP A 136 5.79 12.07 3.94
N LEU A 137 6.05 11.88 2.65
CA LEU A 137 5.02 11.86 1.60
C LEU A 137 4.58 10.43 1.28
N VAL A 138 3.26 10.21 1.33
CA VAL A 138 2.62 8.96 0.86
C VAL A 138 1.45 9.26 -0.06
N ALA A 139 1.10 8.31 -0.90
CA ALA A 139 -0.03 8.38 -1.81
C ALA A 139 -0.92 7.14 -1.67
N SER A 140 -2.21 7.30 -1.92
CA SER A 140 -3.19 6.21 -1.91
C SER A 140 -4.15 6.33 -3.09
N GLY A 141 -4.57 5.17 -3.57
CA GLY A 141 -5.47 5.00 -4.70
C GLY A 141 -6.63 4.09 -4.37
N SER A 142 -7.79 4.41 -4.94
CA SER A 142 -9.02 3.62 -4.89
C SER A 142 -9.70 3.65 -6.27
N LYS A 143 -10.97 3.28 -6.33
CA LYS A 143 -11.85 3.39 -7.49
C LYS A 143 -12.67 4.68 -7.53
N ASP A 144 -12.55 5.53 -6.51
CA ASP A 144 -13.35 6.75 -6.36
C ASP A 144 -12.93 7.88 -7.31
N GLY A 145 -11.98 7.62 -8.20
CA GLY A 145 -11.54 8.55 -9.24
C GLY A 145 -10.52 9.58 -8.76
N PHE A 146 -9.94 9.41 -7.57
CA PHE A 146 -8.96 10.33 -7.01
C PHE A 146 -7.71 9.61 -6.49
N LEU A 147 -6.55 10.08 -6.93
CA LEU A 147 -5.26 9.83 -6.28
C LEU A 147 -5.12 10.83 -5.13
N ARG A 148 -4.92 10.36 -3.90
CA ARG A 148 -4.76 11.23 -2.73
C ARG A 148 -3.33 11.19 -2.21
N PHE A 149 -2.82 12.35 -1.83
CA PHE A 149 -1.50 12.52 -1.23
C PHE A 149 -1.65 12.91 0.23
N TRP A 150 -0.76 12.38 1.06
CA TRP A 150 -0.80 12.53 2.50
C TRP A 150 0.60 12.83 3.04
N LYS A 151 0.65 13.64 4.08
CA LYS A 151 1.85 13.94 4.86
C LYS A 151 1.81 13.16 6.16
N CYS A 152 2.85 12.42 6.45
CA CYS A 152 3.11 11.90 7.79
C CYS A 152 3.55 13.05 8.70
N GLY A 153 2.84 13.26 9.81
CA GLY A 153 3.22 14.27 10.79
C GLY A 153 4.56 13.98 11.45
N GLN A 154 5.06 14.96 12.22
CA GLN A 154 6.34 14.86 12.91
C GLN A 154 6.47 13.56 13.71
N GLY A 155 7.58 12.84 13.47
CA GLY A 155 7.85 11.55 14.09
C GLY A 155 6.88 10.43 13.69
N PHE A 156 6.23 10.55 12.54
CA PHE A 156 5.26 9.58 12.00
C PHE A 156 4.09 9.29 12.96
N LYS A 157 3.63 10.33 13.68
CA LYS A 157 2.57 10.21 14.70
C LYS A 157 1.15 10.44 14.22
N ASN A 158 0.99 11.04 13.04
CA ASN A 158 -0.31 11.29 12.42
C ASN A 158 -0.20 11.26 10.90
N LEU A 159 -1.35 11.26 10.22
CA LEU A 159 -1.45 11.31 8.77
C LEU A 159 -2.42 12.44 8.39
N LYS A 160 -1.97 13.38 7.56
CA LYS A 160 -2.76 14.53 7.11
C LYS A 160 -2.90 14.52 5.59
N SER A 161 -4.13 14.67 5.08
CA SER A 161 -4.36 14.85 3.65
C SER A 161 -3.71 16.15 3.15
N LEU A 162 -3.01 16.08 2.03
CA LEU A 162 -2.32 17.22 1.40
C LEU A 162 -3.12 17.77 0.22
N PHE A 163 -3.25 16.97 -0.84
CA PHE A 163 -3.95 17.33 -2.06
C PHE A 163 -4.42 16.06 -2.78
N THR A 164 -5.31 16.25 -3.76
CA THR A 164 -5.88 15.19 -4.57
C THR A 164 -5.70 15.49 -6.05
N VAL A 165 -5.62 14.43 -6.87
CA VAL A 165 -5.56 14.52 -8.33
C VAL A 165 -6.65 13.64 -8.89
N GLN A 166 -7.51 14.20 -9.73
CA GLN A 166 -8.61 13.45 -10.35
C GLN A 166 -8.05 12.54 -11.45
N ILE A 167 -8.26 11.25 -11.27
CA ILE A 167 -7.82 10.17 -12.17
C ILE A 167 -8.94 9.13 -12.22
N PRO A 168 -9.88 9.22 -13.19
CA PRO A 168 -11.01 8.28 -13.28
C PRO A 168 -10.54 6.84 -13.49
N GLY A 169 -11.08 5.92 -12.69
CA GLY A 169 -10.79 4.48 -12.78
C GLY A 169 -10.28 3.89 -11.47
N PHE A 170 -9.91 2.61 -11.54
CA PHE A 170 -9.19 1.93 -10.46
C PHE A 170 -7.72 2.32 -10.49
N ILE A 171 -7.23 2.91 -9.40
CA ILE A 171 -5.80 3.17 -9.23
C ILE A 171 -5.17 1.88 -8.68
N ASN A 172 -4.68 1.04 -9.60
CA ASN A 172 -4.21 -0.31 -9.31
C ASN A 172 -2.77 -0.36 -8.77
N CYS A 173 -1.94 0.62 -9.13
CA CYS A 173 -0.55 0.74 -8.71
C CYS A 173 -0.14 2.21 -8.63
N ILE A 174 0.73 2.54 -7.68
CA ILE A 174 1.33 3.87 -7.51
C ILE A 174 2.82 3.66 -7.27
N GLN A 175 3.68 4.46 -7.91
CA GLN A 175 5.12 4.43 -7.68
C GLN A 175 5.70 5.84 -7.76
N PHE A 176 6.42 6.28 -6.73
CA PHE A 176 7.20 7.52 -6.78
C PHE A 176 8.49 7.32 -7.57
N SER A 177 8.94 8.36 -8.28
CA SER A 177 10.29 8.41 -8.82
C SER A 177 11.31 8.53 -7.68
N LYS A 178 12.52 7.99 -7.88
CA LYS A 178 13.57 7.97 -6.84
C LYS A 178 13.99 9.39 -6.40
N ASP A 179 13.97 10.33 -7.33
CA ASP A 179 14.28 11.74 -7.12
C ASP A 179 13.08 12.56 -6.60
N GLY A 180 11.89 11.96 -6.49
CA GLY A 180 10.67 12.63 -6.08
C GLY A 180 10.09 13.62 -7.09
N SER A 181 10.60 13.67 -8.32
CA SER A 181 10.13 14.62 -9.35
C SER A 181 8.76 14.27 -9.94
N PHE A 182 8.33 13.01 -9.84
CA PHE A 182 7.00 12.59 -10.26
C PHE A 182 6.49 11.36 -9.50
N VAL A 183 5.19 11.10 -9.64
CA VAL A 183 4.57 9.82 -9.29
C VAL A 183 3.86 9.25 -10.51
N ALA A 184 3.99 7.94 -10.72
CA ALA A 184 3.29 7.19 -11.74
C ALA A 184 2.11 6.45 -11.09
N ALA A 185 0.93 6.53 -11.70
CA ALA A 185 -0.25 5.79 -11.30
C ALA A 185 -0.69 4.88 -12.45
N GLY A 186 -0.78 3.57 -12.20
CA GLY A 186 -1.36 2.60 -13.11
C GLY A 186 -2.87 2.54 -12.92
N VAL A 187 -3.61 2.94 -13.96
CA VAL A 187 -5.06 3.10 -13.93
C VAL A 187 -5.72 2.05 -14.81
N GLY A 188 -6.82 1.47 -14.34
CA GLY A 188 -7.60 0.48 -15.08
C GLY A 188 -9.10 0.73 -15.04
N GLN A 189 -9.80 0.19 -16.02
CA GLN A 189 -11.27 0.08 -15.99
C GLN A 189 -11.74 -0.91 -14.92
N GLU A 190 -10.92 -1.89 -14.57
CA GLU A 190 -11.22 -2.96 -13.61
C GLU A 190 -10.12 -3.03 -12.53
N HIS A 191 -10.44 -3.69 -11.42
CA HIS A 191 -9.48 -3.92 -10.35
C HIS A 191 -8.40 -4.94 -10.77
N LYS A 192 -7.16 -4.75 -10.34
CA LYS A 192 -6.01 -5.63 -10.69
C LYS A 192 -6.23 -7.11 -10.38
N SER A 193 -7.04 -7.43 -9.37
CA SER A 193 -7.22 -8.80 -8.88
C SER A 193 -8.48 -9.49 -9.41
N GLY A 194 -9.31 -8.84 -10.22
CA GLY A 194 -10.53 -9.48 -10.75
C GLY A 194 -11.54 -8.55 -11.40
N ARG A 195 -12.56 -9.17 -12.00
CA ARG A 195 -13.54 -8.52 -12.91
C ARG A 195 -14.90 -8.25 -12.27
N TRP A 196 -14.92 -7.91 -10.99
CA TRP A 196 -16.16 -7.69 -10.23
C TRP A 196 -16.84 -6.36 -10.56
N TRP A 197 -16.05 -5.35 -10.92
CA TRP A 197 -16.54 -4.02 -11.30
C TRP A 197 -15.78 -3.52 -12.52
N ARG A 198 -16.48 -2.74 -13.35
CA ARG A 198 -15.91 -2.07 -14.52
C ARG A 198 -16.39 -0.63 -14.61
N ILE A 199 -15.46 0.32 -14.64
CA ILE A 199 -15.71 1.76 -14.85
C ILE A 199 -15.49 2.03 -16.35
N LYS A 200 -16.59 2.22 -17.09
CA LYS A 200 -16.54 2.34 -18.57
C LYS A 200 -15.88 3.64 -19.03
N GLU A 201 -15.98 4.67 -18.21
CA GLU A 201 -15.47 6.02 -18.46
C GLU A 201 -13.95 6.11 -18.25
N ALA A 202 -13.37 5.15 -17.53
CA ALA A 202 -11.94 5.07 -17.28
C ALA A 202 -11.16 4.54 -18.50
N LYS A 203 -9.86 4.83 -18.54
CA LYS A 203 -8.94 4.30 -19.55
C LYS A 203 -7.85 3.48 -18.87
N ASN A 204 -7.48 2.37 -19.50
CA ASN A 204 -6.29 1.62 -19.08
C ASN A 204 -5.06 2.43 -19.50
N ALA A 205 -4.34 3.00 -18.52
CA ALA A 205 -3.27 3.94 -18.79
C ALA A 205 -2.27 4.02 -17.63
N VAL A 206 -1.09 4.58 -17.92
CA VAL A 206 -0.17 5.08 -16.90
C VAL A 206 -0.27 6.60 -16.87
N CYS A 207 -0.66 7.15 -15.74
CA CYS A 207 -0.71 8.58 -15.51
C CYS A 207 0.57 9.04 -14.79
N ILE A 208 1.28 10.01 -15.35
CA ILE A 208 2.47 10.61 -14.73
C ILE A 208 2.09 11.98 -14.16
N ILE A 209 2.25 12.15 -12.86
CA ILE A 209 1.95 13.38 -12.13
C ILE A 209 3.28 13.97 -11.67
N LYS A 210 3.68 15.11 -12.24
CA LYS A 210 4.88 15.83 -11.81
C LYS A 210 4.67 16.45 -10.44
N LEU A 211 5.61 16.22 -9.53
CA LEU A 211 5.64 16.82 -8.21
C LEU A 211 6.63 17.98 -8.27
N ARG A 212 6.12 19.20 -8.09
CA ARG A 212 6.98 20.39 -8.01
C ARG A 212 7.35 20.61 -6.55
N THR A 213 8.62 20.56 -6.24
CA THR A 213 9.15 21.16 -5.01
C THR A 213 9.11 22.67 -5.19
N SER A 214 8.30 23.33 -4.37
CA SER A 214 8.31 24.79 -4.20
C SER A 214 9.54 25.23 -3.44
#